data_AF-A0A7X9FXC0-F1
#
_entry.id   AF-A0A7X9FXC0-F1
#
_cell.length_a   1.000
_cell.length_b   1.000
_cell.length_c   1.000
_cell.angle_alpha   90.00
_cell.angle_beta   90.00
_cell.angle_gamma   90.00
#
_symmetry.space_group_name_H-M   'P 1'
#
loop_
_entity.id
_entity.type
_entity.pdbx_description
1 polymer ?
#
loop_
_entity_poly.entity_id
_entity_poly.type
_entity_poly.pdbx_seq_one_letter_code
_entity_poly.pdbx_strand_id
1 'polypeptide(L)'
;MEHRHDLMNSSGQKSLGKVIKRSGRWQAVSGAGLTLPAMVLLFIFLIFFSLKAPVLASASTLASTSTASSVSAAALSSSPSALALSSAPPSAPPSAPAPRSAPAPASDPSALAPSSSSSPSSSSPPSASPSFSSSSGQIVVKNSEKPENKKAGRIVRLEEVMRIEDDGKNFILRNPQDFSFFPDGSFIFFDFPYIYKLDKDGKVVFKALKTGQGPGECEYPDSYFIDGNRLVVHAWVPPKVLEYDLNGKFIKEKKMNDPAPLFFLGFVNGKIYGVVDMIRFSNYIYREGRFKTPYELREISPDFKKMRKICDIEMEHYIKPGHWLKLAMFEMIPYDHFLFYVHSARYEIVKFDLATERVERIFSRPYAPVKISEEGEEEPDPYEHVSRELQPPSEDYLFDLQRLQVFQDTLWVKTSTEKDDGQKWQIDVFDLDGKYIDCFWLEFPKKGLTHSSRFAISNDGFIYVTEENQDTGLINLVKYKLSDK
;
A
#
# COMPACT_ATOMS: atom_id res chain seq x y z
N MET A 1 21.36 -73.96 -38.29
CA MET A 1 20.98 -73.84 -36.86
C MET A 1 20.40 -72.45 -36.68
N GLU A 2 19.11 -72.38 -36.34
CA GLU A 2 18.38 -71.32 -35.60
C GLU A 2 18.57 -69.84 -36.02
N HIS A 3 17.49 -69.23 -36.56
CA HIS A 3 16.59 -68.24 -35.91
C HIS A 3 17.09 -66.79 -36.07
N ARG A 4 16.29 -65.70 -36.09
CA ARG A 4 14.91 -65.29 -36.40
C ARG A 4 14.82 -63.84 -35.84
N HIS A 5 13.93 -63.00 -36.41
CA HIS A 5 13.38 -61.73 -35.88
C HIS A 5 14.26 -60.46 -35.91
N ASP A 6 13.92 -59.42 -36.69
CA ASP A 6 12.80 -58.42 -36.59
C ASP A 6 13.19 -57.22 -35.68
N LEU A 7 13.35 -56.00 -36.21
CA LEU A 7 12.33 -54.97 -36.52
C LEU A 7 11.60 -54.39 -35.29
N MET A 8 11.90 -53.12 -34.95
CA MET A 8 10.97 -51.99 -34.70
C MET A 8 11.73 -50.81 -34.03
N ASN A 9 11.74 -49.61 -34.63
CA ASN A 9 10.78 -48.49 -34.48
C ASN A 9 10.80 -47.80 -33.10
N SER A 10 11.13 -46.51 -33.09
CA SER A 10 10.63 -45.49 -32.13
C SER A 10 11.27 -44.13 -32.48
N SER A 11 10.68 -43.33 -33.37
CA SER A 11 9.84 -42.16 -33.03
C SER A 11 10.50 -41.16 -32.08
N GLY A 12 10.93 -40.04 -32.64
CA GLY A 12 11.41 -38.88 -31.91
C GLY A 12 10.29 -38.20 -31.13
N GLN A 13 10.49 -38.10 -29.82
CA GLN A 13 9.72 -37.25 -28.92
C GLN A 13 10.41 -35.88 -28.85
N LYS A 14 9.78 -34.87 -29.46
CA LYS A 14 10.05 -33.46 -29.14
C LYS A 14 9.39 -33.16 -27.80
N SER A 15 10.17 -32.96 -26.74
CA SER A 15 9.65 -32.40 -25.48
C SER A 15 9.56 -30.88 -25.62
N LEU A 16 8.36 -30.39 -25.96
CA LEU A 16 7.95 -29.01 -25.71
C LEU A 16 7.44 -28.96 -24.27
N GLY A 17 8.34 -28.69 -23.32
CA GLY A 17 7.95 -28.27 -21.97
C GLY A 17 7.45 -26.83 -22.05
N LYS A 18 6.14 -26.65 -22.25
CA LYS A 18 5.46 -25.36 -22.18
C LYS A 18 4.84 -25.28 -20.79
N VAL A 19 5.52 -24.62 -19.86
CA VAL A 19 4.97 -24.24 -18.56
C VAL A 19 4.65 -22.75 -18.67
N ILE A 20 3.37 -22.42 -18.65
CA ILE A 20 2.88 -21.04 -18.55
C ILE A 20 1.88 -21.05 -17.39
N LYS A 21 2.23 -20.38 -16.29
CA LYS A 21 1.33 -20.05 -15.19
C LYS A 21 1.57 -18.59 -14.81
N ARG A 22 0.48 -17.85 -14.64
CA ARG A 22 0.44 -16.38 -14.53
C ARG A 22 1.21 -15.84 -13.32
N SER A 23 1.87 -14.70 -13.54
CA SER A 23 2.35 -13.75 -12.54
C SER A 23 1.17 -12.94 -11.98
N GLY A 24 1.00 -12.99 -10.66
CA GLY A 24 -0.06 -12.30 -9.94
C GLY A 24 -0.68 -13.22 -8.89
N ARG A 25 0.10 -13.65 -7.90
CA ARG A 25 -0.43 -14.48 -6.81
C ARG A 25 0.34 -14.29 -5.52
N TRP A 26 -0.42 -14.25 -4.43
CA TRP A 26 0.06 -14.36 -3.06
C TRP A 26 -0.13 -15.82 -2.64
N GLN A 27 0.92 -16.50 -2.18
CA GLN A 27 0.80 -17.87 -1.64
C GLN A 27 1.71 -18.06 -0.44
N ALA A 28 1.22 -18.78 0.58
CA ALA A 28 2.00 -19.30 1.69
C ALA A 28 2.26 -20.80 1.50
N VAL A 29 3.49 -21.21 1.82
CA VAL A 29 4.00 -22.57 1.72
C VAL A 29 3.53 -23.40 2.92
N SER A 30 2.86 -24.54 2.67
CA SER A 30 2.67 -25.61 3.66
C SER A 30 3.56 -26.81 3.32
N GLY A 31 4.57 -27.08 4.16
CA GLY A 31 5.36 -28.30 4.11
C GLY A 31 4.64 -29.47 4.77
N ALA A 32 4.62 -30.63 4.09
CA ALA A 32 3.99 -31.85 4.56
C ALA A 32 4.85 -32.62 5.56
N GLY A 33 4.19 -33.26 6.54
CA GLY A 33 4.60 -34.57 7.05
C GLY A 33 5.06 -34.66 8.51
N LEU A 34 4.14 -34.48 9.47
CA LEU A 34 4.22 -35.22 10.73
C LEU A 34 2.82 -35.49 11.30
N THR A 35 2.46 -36.77 11.38
CA THR A 35 1.22 -37.28 11.95
C THR A 35 1.29 -37.30 13.49
N LEU A 36 0.39 -36.59 14.18
CA LEU A 36 -0.19 -36.94 15.49
C LEU A 36 -1.37 -35.98 15.83
N PRO A 37 -2.31 -36.36 16.73
CA PRO A 37 -3.74 -36.12 16.57
C PRO A 37 -4.30 -34.87 17.28
N ALA A 38 -5.42 -34.41 16.74
CA ALA A 38 -6.59 -33.82 17.41
C ALA A 38 -6.35 -32.87 18.61
N MET A 39 -6.38 -31.56 18.34
CA MET A 39 -7.16 -30.54 19.08
C MET A 39 -6.70 -29.15 18.64
N VAL A 40 -7.32 -28.52 17.64
CA VAL A 40 -7.64 -27.08 17.60
C VAL A 40 -8.75 -26.92 16.57
N LEU A 41 -9.99 -26.88 17.03
CA LEU A 41 -11.18 -26.58 16.23
C LEU A 41 -11.91 -25.46 16.96
N LEU A 42 -11.42 -24.23 16.83
CA LEU A 42 -12.20 -23.00 17.04
C LEU A 42 -11.37 -21.76 16.62
N PHE A 43 -11.53 -21.34 15.36
CA PHE A 43 -11.09 -20.04 14.88
C PHE A 43 -12.33 -19.28 14.40
N ILE A 44 -12.51 -18.07 14.93
CA ILE A 44 -13.20 -16.92 14.32
C ILE A 44 -14.67 -17.15 13.93
N PHE A 45 -15.55 -17.05 14.93
CA PHE A 45 -16.90 -16.52 14.78
C PHE A 45 -17.17 -15.61 15.99
N LEU A 46 -17.77 -14.44 15.73
CA LEU A 46 -18.16 -13.35 16.65
C LEU A 46 -17.19 -12.16 16.79
N ILE A 47 -17.19 -11.29 15.77
CA ILE A 47 -17.18 -9.84 16.01
C ILE A 47 -18.61 -9.34 15.70
N PHE A 48 -19.53 -9.59 16.64
CA PHE A 48 -20.83 -8.92 16.70
C PHE A 48 -21.10 -8.57 18.16
N PHE A 49 -21.27 -7.27 18.42
CA PHE A 49 -21.77 -6.63 19.65
C PHE A 49 -21.09 -6.98 20.98
N SER A 50 -20.52 -5.95 21.64
CA SER A 50 -20.48 -5.92 23.11
C SER A 50 -20.94 -4.57 23.63
N LEU A 51 -22.22 -4.53 24.01
CA LEU A 51 -22.81 -3.54 24.88
C LEU A 51 -22.23 -3.73 26.29
N LYS A 52 -21.82 -2.61 26.89
CA LYS A 52 -21.32 -2.49 28.27
C LYS A 52 -22.38 -2.86 29.30
N ALA A 53 -21.97 -3.62 30.33
CA ALA A 53 -22.36 -3.40 31.73
C ALA A 53 -21.34 -4.10 32.67
N PRO A 54 -21.17 -3.61 33.92
CA PRO A 54 -19.91 -3.70 34.67
C PRO A 54 -19.89 -4.83 35.71
N VAL A 55 -18.70 -5.32 36.06
CA VAL A 55 -18.48 -6.07 37.31
C VAL A 55 -17.30 -5.49 38.08
N LEU A 56 -17.54 -5.41 39.38
CA LEU A 56 -16.78 -4.81 40.46
C LEU A 56 -15.43 -5.47 40.76
N ALA A 57 -14.62 -4.63 41.40
CA ALA A 57 -13.31 -4.82 42.02
C ALA A 57 -13.05 -6.13 42.78
N SER A 58 -11.77 -6.49 42.86
CA SER A 58 -11.07 -6.79 44.13
C SER A 58 -9.56 -6.68 43.94
N ALA A 59 -8.92 -5.97 44.87
CA ALA A 59 -7.48 -5.74 44.95
C ALA A 59 -6.78 -6.80 45.80
N SER A 60 -5.50 -7.05 45.54
CA SER A 60 -4.55 -7.40 46.60
C SER A 60 -3.12 -7.04 46.22
N THR A 61 -2.50 -6.38 47.18
CA THR A 61 -1.15 -5.82 47.26
C THR A 61 -0.15 -6.91 47.67
N LEU A 62 1.12 -6.83 47.23
CA LEU A 62 2.28 -7.01 48.10
C LEU A 62 3.60 -6.62 47.39
N ALA A 63 4.49 -6.06 48.21
CA ALA A 63 5.74 -5.39 47.86
C ALA A 63 6.98 -6.25 48.15
N SER A 64 8.13 -5.90 47.57
CA SER A 64 9.51 -5.98 48.13
C SER A 64 10.53 -5.72 46.98
N THR A 65 11.23 -4.58 46.91
CA THR A 65 12.45 -4.09 47.60
C THR A 65 13.80 -4.68 47.15
N SER A 66 14.67 -3.74 46.70
CA SER A 66 16.15 -3.71 46.73
C SER A 66 16.90 -4.63 45.73
N THR A 67 18.05 -4.30 45.15
CA THR A 67 19.19 -3.43 45.54
C THR A 67 19.93 -2.89 44.31
N ALA A 68 20.63 -1.77 44.50
CA ALA A 68 21.52 -1.11 43.55
C ALA A 68 22.90 -1.80 43.45
N SER A 69 23.61 -1.59 42.34
CA SER A 69 25.08 -1.47 42.33
C SER A 69 25.56 -0.69 41.09
N SER A 70 26.28 0.38 41.39
CA SER A 70 26.94 1.35 40.51
C SER A 70 28.39 0.94 40.24
N VAL A 71 28.91 1.15 39.02
CA VAL A 71 30.34 1.33 38.76
C VAL A 71 30.53 2.38 37.64
N SER A 72 31.25 3.45 37.96
CA SER A 72 31.88 4.46 37.06
C SER A 72 33.22 3.90 36.52
N ALA A 73 33.97 4.39 35.53
CA ALA A 73 34.10 5.67 34.84
C ALA A 73 34.99 5.47 33.58
N ALA A 74 34.74 6.27 32.54
CA ALA A 74 35.71 7.12 31.83
C ALA A 74 36.92 6.54 31.04
N ALA A 75 36.99 6.90 29.75
CA ALA A 75 38.23 7.33 29.08
C ALA A 75 37.92 8.17 27.81
N LEU A 76 38.75 9.18 27.61
CA LEU A 76 38.73 10.22 26.57
C LEU A 76 39.37 9.75 25.24
N SER A 77 38.98 10.37 24.12
CA SER A 77 39.88 10.95 23.08
C SER A 77 39.02 11.53 21.93
N SER A 78 38.97 12.86 21.80
CA SER A 78 39.71 13.72 20.87
C SER A 78 39.17 13.75 19.44
N SER A 79 38.61 14.92 19.08
CA SER A 79 38.20 15.42 17.76
C SER A 79 39.39 15.49 16.74
N PRO A 80 39.18 15.85 15.44
CA PRO A 80 38.82 17.22 15.05
C PRO A 80 37.79 17.40 13.92
N SER A 81 37.34 18.66 13.86
CA SER A 81 36.32 19.34 13.07
C SER A 81 36.52 19.45 11.55
N ALA A 82 35.42 19.79 10.84
CA ALA A 82 35.24 20.78 9.74
C ALA A 82 34.05 20.34 8.85
N LEU A 83 33.12 21.12 8.30
CA LEU A 83 32.78 22.56 8.13
C LEU A 83 31.27 22.60 7.77
N ALA A 84 30.43 23.35 8.48
CA ALA A 84 29.88 24.68 8.14
C ALA A 84 28.96 24.77 6.91
N LEU A 85 27.65 24.98 7.13
CA LEU A 85 26.76 25.75 6.25
C LEU A 85 25.70 26.52 7.08
N SER A 86 25.94 27.83 7.16
CA SER A 86 25.04 29.00 7.21
C SER A 86 23.62 28.87 7.81
N SER A 87 23.43 29.49 8.98
CA SER A 87 22.15 29.83 9.60
C SER A 87 21.74 31.29 9.32
N ALA A 88 20.49 31.48 8.89
CA ALA A 88 19.81 32.78 8.93
C ALA A 88 19.13 32.96 10.31
N PRO A 89 19.02 34.20 10.84
CA PRO A 89 18.57 34.43 12.21
C PRO A 89 17.03 34.40 12.34
N PRO A 90 16.49 33.94 13.48
CA PRO A 90 15.04 33.99 13.74
C PRO A 90 14.63 35.37 14.28
N SER A 91 13.57 35.90 13.69
CA SER A 91 12.85 37.11 14.08
C SER A 91 12.18 36.96 15.45
N ALA A 92 12.26 38.02 16.26
CA ALA A 92 11.69 38.11 17.61
C ALA A 92 10.16 37.94 17.65
N PRO A 93 9.60 37.43 18.78
CA PRO A 93 8.15 37.28 18.95
C PRO A 93 7.50 38.58 19.44
N PRO A 94 6.27 38.93 19.00
CA PRO A 94 5.53 40.03 19.55
C PRO A 94 4.84 39.67 20.88
N SER A 95 4.69 40.72 21.67
CA SER A 95 4.34 40.76 23.08
C SER A 95 2.88 40.42 23.39
N ALA A 96 2.67 39.81 24.56
CA ALA A 96 1.36 39.51 25.14
C ALA A 96 0.59 40.79 25.57
N PRO A 97 -0.76 40.81 25.50
CA PRO A 97 -1.56 41.74 26.26
C PRO A 97 -2.09 41.12 27.57
N ALA A 98 -2.06 41.94 28.62
CA ALA A 98 -2.54 41.67 29.97
C ALA A 98 -4.09 41.60 30.08
N PRO A 99 -4.64 41.10 31.21
CA PRO A 99 -6.01 40.61 31.29
C PRO A 99 -7.02 41.73 31.59
N ARG A 100 -8.27 41.56 31.10
CA ARG A 100 -9.42 42.37 31.53
C ARG A 100 -10.44 41.51 32.27
N SER A 101 -10.97 42.16 33.29
CA SER A 101 -11.78 41.69 34.41
C SER A 101 -13.21 41.29 34.02
N ALA A 102 -13.76 40.28 34.72
CA ALA A 102 -15.20 40.13 34.95
C ALA A 102 -15.64 41.03 36.14
N PRO A 103 -16.94 41.34 36.34
CA PRO A 103 -17.80 40.40 37.07
C PRO A 103 -19.34 40.41 36.79
N ALA A 104 -19.95 39.25 37.11
CA ALA A 104 -21.26 39.03 37.78
C ALA A 104 -22.60 39.27 37.03
N PRO A 105 -23.78 38.87 37.58
CA PRO A 105 -24.23 37.47 37.68
C PRO A 105 -25.72 37.23 37.33
N ALA A 106 -26.09 35.95 37.26
CA ALA A 106 -27.36 35.29 37.65
C ALA A 106 -28.73 35.83 37.18
N SER A 107 -29.47 34.95 36.49
CA SER A 107 -30.88 34.68 36.82
C SER A 107 -31.28 33.26 36.39
N ASP A 108 -31.99 32.64 37.32
CA ASP A 108 -32.33 31.22 37.51
C ASP A 108 -33.68 30.86 36.81
N PRO A 109 -34.33 29.69 37.00
CA PRO A 109 -34.96 28.92 35.92
C PRO A 109 -36.49 28.86 36.08
N SER A 110 -37.19 28.20 35.16
CA SER A 110 -38.27 27.22 35.46
C SER A 110 -39.23 26.97 34.28
N ALA A 111 -39.77 25.75 34.32
CA ALA A 111 -41.13 25.34 33.93
C ALA A 111 -41.33 24.46 32.69
N LEU A 112 -41.30 23.15 33.00
CA LEU A 112 -42.16 22.03 32.58
C LEU A 112 -43.38 22.26 31.65
N ALA A 113 -43.40 21.43 30.60
CA ALA A 113 -44.47 20.49 30.19
C ALA A 113 -45.67 21.00 29.33
N PRO A 114 -46.57 20.12 28.83
CA PRO A 114 -46.55 19.68 27.42
C PRO A 114 -47.89 19.94 26.68
N SER A 115 -47.90 19.88 25.35
CA SER A 115 -49.15 19.80 24.59
C SER A 115 -48.98 19.07 23.26
N SER A 116 -49.80 18.04 23.11
CA SER A 116 -50.12 17.30 21.89
C SER A 116 -51.06 18.10 20.97
N SER A 117 -50.92 17.93 19.65
CA SER A 117 -52.00 17.57 18.69
C SER A 117 -51.78 18.07 17.25
N SER A 118 -52.08 17.16 16.31
CA SER A 118 -52.60 17.34 14.93
C SER A 118 -51.81 18.09 13.83
N SER A 119 -51.30 17.31 12.88
CA SER A 119 -51.48 17.30 11.38
C SER A 119 -51.82 18.59 10.59
N PRO A 120 -51.76 18.57 9.24
CA PRO A 120 -50.66 18.24 8.31
C PRO A 120 -50.42 19.40 7.29
N SER A 121 -49.53 19.18 6.32
CA SER A 121 -49.33 19.96 5.06
C SER A 121 -48.53 21.26 5.12
N SER A 122 -47.37 21.28 4.45
CA SER A 122 -47.19 22.03 3.19
C SER A 122 -45.72 22.05 2.78
N SER A 123 -45.53 21.88 1.48
CA SER A 123 -44.32 21.93 0.69
C SER A 123 -43.52 23.22 0.87
N SER A 124 -42.20 23.09 1.04
CA SER A 124 -41.23 24.11 0.65
C SER A 124 -39.93 23.42 0.20
N PRO A 125 -39.37 23.80 -0.97
CA PRO A 125 -38.16 23.18 -1.49
C PRO A 125 -36.93 23.65 -0.70
N PRO A 126 -35.90 22.81 -0.52
CA PRO A 126 -34.66 23.24 0.09
C PRO A 126 -33.94 24.24 -0.81
N SER A 127 -33.51 25.35 -0.21
CA SER A 127 -32.71 26.40 -0.82
C SER A 127 -31.46 25.82 -1.46
N ALA A 128 -31.29 26.08 -2.76
CA ALA A 128 -30.08 25.78 -3.49
C ALA A 128 -28.89 26.51 -2.85
N SER A 129 -27.95 25.74 -2.30
CA SER A 129 -26.61 26.23 -2.00
C SER A 129 -25.96 26.74 -3.29
N PRO A 130 -25.17 27.83 -3.24
CA PRO A 130 -24.57 28.41 -4.42
C PRO A 130 -23.59 27.40 -5.05
N SER A 131 -23.92 26.94 -6.25
CA SER A 131 -23.03 26.20 -7.12
C SER A 131 -21.93 27.16 -7.58
N PHE A 132 -20.78 27.11 -6.92
CA PHE A 132 -19.55 27.68 -7.46
C PHE A 132 -19.18 26.90 -8.72
N SER A 133 -19.70 27.32 -9.88
CA SER A 133 -19.18 26.93 -11.20
C SER A 133 -17.85 27.66 -11.44
N SER A 134 -16.83 27.33 -10.66
CA SER A 134 -15.45 27.64 -11.02
C SER A 134 -15.04 26.61 -12.06
N SER A 135 -15.25 26.94 -13.33
CA SER A 135 -14.69 26.23 -14.50
C SER A 135 -13.16 26.37 -14.57
N SER A 136 -12.46 26.02 -13.49
CA SER A 136 -11.03 25.73 -13.56
C SER A 136 -10.93 24.39 -14.28
N GLY A 137 -10.87 24.46 -15.61
CA GLY A 137 -10.97 23.31 -16.49
C GLY A 137 -9.92 22.26 -16.15
N GLN A 138 -10.39 21.08 -15.75
CA GLN A 138 -9.58 19.88 -15.69
C GLN A 138 -8.89 19.67 -17.04
N ILE A 139 -7.56 19.61 -17.05
CA ILE A 139 -6.81 19.44 -18.29
C ILE A 139 -6.78 17.94 -18.60
N VAL A 140 -7.40 17.55 -19.72
CA VAL A 140 -7.32 16.17 -20.23
C VAL A 140 -6.24 16.11 -21.31
N VAL A 141 -5.15 15.38 -21.04
CA VAL A 141 -4.05 15.18 -22.00
C VAL A 141 -4.24 13.83 -22.69
N LYS A 142 -4.55 13.87 -23.99
CA LYS A 142 -4.63 12.67 -24.83
C LYS A 142 -3.33 12.53 -25.62
N ASN A 143 -2.47 11.61 -25.19
CA ASN A 143 -1.21 11.35 -25.87
C ASN A 143 -1.43 10.52 -27.14
N SER A 144 -0.47 10.59 -28.06
CA SER A 144 -0.39 9.67 -29.20
C SER A 144 -0.09 8.24 -28.76
N GLU A 145 -0.41 7.27 -29.62
CA GLU A 145 -0.07 5.86 -29.39
C GLU A 145 1.45 5.63 -29.27
N LYS A 146 2.25 6.42 -29.99
CA LYS A 146 3.72 6.40 -29.91
C LYS A 146 4.22 7.57 -29.07
N PRO A 147 5.26 7.38 -28.25
CA PRO A 147 5.84 8.46 -27.48
C PRO A 147 6.70 9.39 -28.35
N GLU A 148 7.12 10.53 -27.79
CA GLU A 148 7.94 11.52 -28.49
C GLU A 148 9.36 11.01 -28.84
N ASN A 149 9.93 10.12 -28.01
CA ASN A 149 11.27 9.58 -28.23
C ASN A 149 11.33 8.65 -29.46
N LYS A 150 12.18 9.00 -30.43
CA LYS A 150 12.43 8.19 -31.65
C LYS A 150 13.06 6.81 -31.37
N LYS A 151 13.69 6.63 -30.21
CA LYS A 151 14.28 5.36 -29.75
C LYS A 151 13.36 4.58 -28.81
N ALA A 152 12.08 4.96 -28.72
CA ALA A 152 11.12 4.24 -27.92
C ALA A 152 10.92 2.79 -28.43
N GLY A 153 10.56 1.90 -27.52
CA GLY A 153 10.47 0.46 -27.74
C GLY A 153 11.81 -0.27 -27.72
N ARG A 154 12.92 0.40 -27.37
CA ARG A 154 14.23 -0.24 -27.15
C ARG A 154 14.18 -1.22 -25.97
N ILE A 155 15.15 -2.12 -25.91
CA ILE A 155 15.35 -3.02 -24.77
C ILE A 155 16.33 -2.35 -23.81
N VAL A 156 15.92 -2.20 -22.55
CA VAL A 156 16.76 -1.78 -21.43
C VAL A 156 17.02 -3.01 -20.58
N ARG A 157 18.28 -3.43 -20.51
CA ARG A 157 18.67 -4.65 -19.79
C ARG A 157 18.96 -4.35 -18.33
N LEU A 158 18.60 -5.29 -17.47
CA LEU A 158 18.94 -5.28 -16.06
C LEU A 158 20.20 -6.10 -15.80
N GLU A 159 21.07 -5.58 -14.94
CA GLU A 159 22.19 -6.31 -14.37
C GLU A 159 21.95 -6.50 -12.87
N GLU A 160 22.01 -7.74 -12.40
CA GLU A 160 21.84 -8.08 -10.98
C GLU A 160 23.03 -7.54 -10.18
N VAL A 161 22.75 -6.77 -9.13
CA VAL A 161 23.77 -6.16 -8.27
C VAL A 161 23.77 -6.82 -6.90
N MET A 162 22.60 -7.20 -6.40
CA MET A 162 22.44 -7.85 -5.11
C MET A 162 21.16 -8.68 -5.10
N ARG A 163 21.19 -9.79 -4.37
CA ARG A 163 20.05 -10.65 -4.11
C ARG A 163 19.96 -10.90 -2.61
N ILE A 164 18.78 -10.69 -2.06
CA ILE A 164 18.44 -10.98 -0.68
C ILE A 164 17.53 -12.20 -0.74
N GLU A 165 18.04 -13.32 -0.24
CA GLU A 165 17.38 -14.61 -0.31
C GLU A 165 16.55 -14.85 0.97
N ASP A 166 15.36 -15.39 0.79
CA ASP A 166 14.56 -15.97 1.88
C ASP A 166 15.22 -17.29 2.32
N ASP A 167 15.52 -17.41 3.62
CA ASP A 167 16.15 -18.60 4.19
C ASP A 167 15.16 -19.62 4.76
N GLY A 168 13.86 -19.32 4.64
CA GLY A 168 12.73 -20.11 5.14
C GLY A 168 12.61 -20.18 6.66
N LYS A 169 13.47 -19.49 7.42
CA LYS A 169 13.61 -19.67 8.87
C LYS A 169 13.73 -18.38 9.64
N ASN A 170 14.77 -17.59 9.39
CA ASN A 170 15.07 -16.36 10.13
C ASN A 170 14.59 -15.12 9.40
N PHE A 171 14.57 -15.18 8.06
CA PHE A 171 14.14 -14.09 7.19
C PHE A 171 13.27 -14.66 6.08
N ILE A 172 11.96 -14.44 6.23
CA ILE A 172 10.95 -14.95 5.31
C ILE A 172 10.34 -13.75 4.58
N LEU A 173 10.47 -13.75 3.25
CA LEU A 173 9.88 -12.78 2.35
C LEU A 173 8.54 -13.33 1.86
N ARG A 174 7.46 -12.55 2.00
CA ARG A 174 6.14 -12.99 1.54
C ARG A 174 5.65 -12.19 0.35
N ASN A 175 5.71 -10.87 0.46
CA ASN A 175 5.47 -9.94 -0.63
C ASN A 175 5.96 -8.52 -0.25
N PRO A 176 7.27 -8.27 -0.38
CA PRO A 176 7.84 -6.94 -0.18
C PRO A 176 7.10 -5.88 -1.00
N GLN A 177 6.58 -4.86 -0.32
CA GLN A 177 5.85 -3.75 -0.91
C GLN A 177 6.18 -2.44 -0.18
N ASP A 178 5.72 -1.32 -0.74
CA ASP A 178 5.82 0.02 -0.16
C ASP A 178 7.23 0.36 0.33
N PHE A 179 8.16 0.57 -0.60
CA PHE A 179 9.56 0.82 -0.28
C PHE A 179 9.81 2.29 0.08
N SER A 180 10.63 2.53 1.11
CA SER A 180 11.18 3.84 1.47
C SER A 180 12.71 3.78 1.44
N PHE A 181 13.33 4.52 0.53
CA PHE A 181 14.79 4.55 0.35
C PHE A 181 15.43 5.71 1.11
N PHE A 182 16.58 5.47 1.74
CA PHE A 182 17.33 6.47 2.50
C PHE A 182 18.63 6.87 1.79
N PRO A 183 19.17 8.09 2.05
CA PRO A 183 20.42 8.55 1.43
C PRO A 183 21.65 7.70 1.73
N ASP A 184 21.66 6.92 2.81
CA ASP A 184 22.75 6.00 3.17
C ASP A 184 22.69 4.66 2.40
N GLY A 185 21.72 4.51 1.49
CA GLY A 185 21.47 3.29 0.74
C GLY A 185 20.66 2.23 1.48
N SER A 186 20.33 2.46 2.77
CA SER A 186 19.39 1.62 3.49
C SER A 186 17.96 1.83 2.98
N PHE A 187 17.08 0.88 3.23
CA PHE A 187 15.68 0.99 2.83
C PHE A 187 14.76 0.24 3.79
N ILE A 188 13.53 0.72 3.89
CA ILE A 188 12.43 0.09 4.62
C ILE A 188 11.41 -0.43 3.61
N PHE A 189 10.79 -1.56 3.90
CA PHE A 189 9.64 -2.05 3.14
C PHE A 189 8.67 -2.78 4.06
N PHE A 190 7.42 -2.86 3.60
CA PHE A 190 6.37 -3.61 4.26
C PHE A 190 6.30 -5.01 3.67
N ASP A 191 6.24 -6.02 4.54
CA ASP A 191 6.10 -7.42 4.15
C ASP A 191 5.26 -8.15 5.20
N PHE A 192 3.94 -8.17 4.95
CA PHE A 192 2.93 -8.48 5.95
C PHE A 192 3.22 -9.78 6.72
N PRO A 193 3.18 -9.78 8.07
CA PRO A 193 2.74 -8.69 8.96
C PRO A 193 3.89 -7.83 9.52
N TYR A 194 5.05 -7.80 8.88
CA TYR A 194 6.25 -7.14 9.39
C TYR A 194 6.67 -5.94 8.55
N ILE A 195 7.46 -5.07 9.16
CA ILE A 195 8.21 -4.03 8.45
C ILE A 195 9.69 -4.30 8.68
N TYR A 196 10.45 -4.38 7.60
CA TYR A 196 11.89 -4.62 7.65
C TYR A 196 12.64 -3.35 7.27
N LYS A 197 13.78 -3.12 7.93
CA LYS A 197 14.83 -2.23 7.44
C LYS A 197 16.04 -3.05 7.07
N LEU A 198 16.55 -2.86 5.86
CA LEU A 198 17.81 -3.43 5.40
C LEU A 198 18.85 -2.32 5.21
N ASP A 199 20.12 -2.64 5.44
CA ASP A 199 21.22 -1.75 5.10
C ASP A 199 21.51 -1.77 3.59
N LYS A 200 22.47 -0.95 3.15
CA LYS A 200 22.88 -0.85 1.75
C LYS A 200 23.42 -2.17 1.15
N ASP A 201 23.86 -3.09 2.01
CA ASP A 201 24.42 -4.39 1.65
C ASP A 201 23.37 -5.52 1.80
N GLY A 202 22.10 -5.17 2.03
CA GLY A 202 20.97 -6.09 2.11
C GLY A 202 20.84 -6.81 3.46
N LYS A 203 21.59 -6.41 4.49
CA LYS A 203 21.51 -7.06 5.81
C LYS A 203 20.39 -6.47 6.64
N VAL A 204 19.70 -7.32 7.39
CA VAL A 204 18.61 -6.89 8.29
C VAL A 204 19.16 -6.01 9.40
N VAL A 205 18.69 -4.76 9.44
CA VAL A 205 18.95 -3.82 10.54
C VAL A 205 17.91 -4.03 11.64
N PHE A 206 16.63 -4.04 11.28
CA PHE A 206 15.56 -4.39 12.22
C PHE A 206 14.37 -5.04 11.53
N LYS A 207 13.60 -5.77 12.34
CA LYS A 207 12.26 -6.27 12.05
C LYS A 207 11.31 -5.64 13.07
N ALA A 208 10.44 -4.77 12.61
CA ALA A 208 9.43 -4.12 13.43
C ALA A 208 8.12 -4.91 13.43
N LEU A 209 7.25 -4.55 14.39
CA LEU A 209 5.94 -5.13 14.65
C LEU A 209 6.00 -6.50 15.33
N LYS A 210 5.16 -6.65 16.34
CA LYS A 210 4.92 -7.92 17.06
C LYS A 210 3.45 -8.27 16.90
N THR A 211 3.16 -9.52 16.61
CA THR A 211 1.78 -10.01 16.51
C THR A 211 1.14 -10.06 17.90
N GLY A 212 -0.02 -9.43 18.04
CA GLY A 212 -0.77 -9.38 19.29
C GLY A 212 -1.66 -8.13 19.38
N GLN A 213 -2.32 -7.96 20.53
CA GLN A 213 -3.20 -6.82 20.78
C GLN A 213 -2.69 -5.89 21.88
N GLY A 214 -1.60 -6.26 22.56
CA GLY A 214 -1.00 -5.50 23.64
C GLY A 214 -0.32 -4.19 23.20
N PRO A 215 0.28 -3.46 24.16
CA PRO A 215 1.04 -2.25 23.86
C PRO A 215 2.21 -2.53 22.91
N GLY A 216 2.27 -1.81 21.78
CA GLY A 216 3.30 -2.00 20.76
C GLY A 216 3.12 -3.24 19.87
N GLU A 217 1.99 -3.94 19.98
CA GLU A 217 1.64 -5.12 19.18
C GLU A 217 0.45 -4.82 18.24
N CYS A 218 0.41 -5.49 17.10
CA CYS A 218 -0.73 -5.47 16.17
C CYS A 218 -0.85 -6.80 15.42
N GLU A 219 -2.07 -7.20 15.09
CA GLU A 219 -2.36 -8.38 14.27
C GLU A 219 -2.39 -8.04 12.78
N TYR A 220 -2.92 -6.86 12.44
CA TYR A 220 -3.14 -6.45 11.05
C TYR A 220 -2.59 -5.05 10.78
N PRO A 221 -1.26 -4.90 10.62
CA PRO A 221 -0.68 -3.69 10.06
C PRO A 221 -1.10 -3.56 8.59
N ASP A 222 -1.27 -2.33 8.12
CA ASP A 222 -1.83 -2.07 6.77
C ASP A 222 -0.88 -1.21 5.93
N SER A 223 -0.41 -0.10 6.49
CA SER A 223 0.44 0.87 5.77
C SER A 223 1.36 1.63 6.71
N TYR A 224 2.40 2.27 6.15
CA TYR A 224 3.33 3.09 6.91
C TYR A 224 3.80 4.30 6.11
N PHE A 225 4.38 5.28 6.80
CA PHE A 225 5.15 6.36 6.19
C PHE A 225 6.31 6.78 7.08
N ILE A 226 7.22 7.58 6.52
CA ILE A 226 8.37 8.16 7.22
C ILE A 226 8.11 9.65 7.48
N ASP A 227 8.23 10.07 8.74
CA ASP A 227 8.18 11.48 9.17
C ASP A 227 9.50 11.83 9.87
N GLY A 228 10.42 12.39 9.10
CA GLY A 228 11.80 12.64 9.54
C GLY A 228 12.49 11.35 10.01
N ASN A 229 12.80 11.26 11.30
CA ASN A 229 13.44 10.10 11.92
C ASN A 229 12.44 9.11 12.55
N ARG A 230 11.17 9.16 12.14
CA ARG A 230 10.12 8.28 12.66
C ARG A 230 9.51 7.43 11.57
N LEU A 231 9.34 6.16 11.89
CA LEU A 231 8.49 5.23 11.16
C LEU A 231 7.11 5.25 11.84
N VAL A 232 6.08 5.64 11.09
CA VAL A 232 4.70 5.68 11.57
C VAL A 232 3.91 4.58 10.86
N VAL A 233 3.33 3.67 11.64
CA VAL A 233 2.64 2.48 11.13
C VAL A 233 1.17 2.55 11.51
N HIS A 234 0.30 2.41 10.52
CA HIS A 234 -1.13 2.23 10.72
C HIS A 234 -1.46 0.74 10.86
N ALA A 235 -2.20 0.40 11.91
CA ALA A 235 -2.71 -0.94 12.15
C ALA A 235 -4.23 -0.93 12.26
N TRP A 236 -4.86 -1.83 11.51
CA TRP A 236 -6.31 -2.02 11.50
C TRP A 236 -6.78 -2.86 12.70
N VAL A 237 -5.98 -3.84 13.13
CA VAL A 237 -6.32 -4.73 14.27
C VAL A 237 -5.19 -4.79 15.30
N PRO A 238 -5.41 -4.31 16.54
CA PRO A 238 -6.44 -3.34 16.92
C PRO A 238 -6.24 -2.00 16.17
N PRO A 239 -7.29 -1.17 16.01
CA PRO A 239 -7.18 0.15 15.38
C PRO A 239 -6.25 1.09 16.16
N LYS A 240 -5.01 1.24 15.68
CA LYS A 240 -3.99 2.06 16.34
C LYS A 240 -2.92 2.53 15.37
N VAL A 241 -2.19 3.56 15.79
CA VAL A 241 -0.96 4.01 15.15
C VAL A 241 0.21 3.71 16.06
N LEU A 242 1.24 3.09 15.51
CA LEU A 242 2.49 2.74 16.19
C LEU A 242 3.59 3.66 15.64
N GLU A 243 4.38 4.27 16.53
CA GLU A 243 5.56 5.05 16.15
C GLU A 243 6.83 4.33 16.60
N TYR A 244 7.78 4.19 15.67
CA TYR A 244 9.12 3.65 15.88
C TYR A 244 10.17 4.68 15.45
N ASP A 245 11.38 4.58 16.00
CA ASP A 245 12.53 5.25 15.38
C ASP A 245 13.07 4.44 14.19
N LEU A 246 13.99 5.02 13.42
CA LEU A 246 14.63 4.35 12.28
C LEU A 246 15.69 3.30 12.68
N ASN A 247 15.79 2.96 13.96
CA ASN A 247 16.54 1.81 14.49
C ASN A 247 15.59 0.69 14.97
N GLY A 248 14.27 0.83 14.76
CA GLY A 248 13.27 -0.16 15.12
C GLY A 248 12.83 -0.12 16.58
N LYS A 249 13.25 0.89 17.36
CA LYS A 249 12.81 1.05 18.75
C LYS A 249 11.40 1.63 18.77
N PHE A 250 10.48 0.92 19.43
CA PHE A 250 9.14 1.41 19.70
C PHE A 250 9.18 2.68 20.56
N ILE A 251 8.51 3.74 20.10
CA ILE A 251 8.43 5.03 20.77
C ILE A 251 7.13 5.14 21.56
N LYS A 252 5.99 4.97 20.87
CA LYS A 252 4.65 5.12 21.45
C LYS A 252 3.56 4.56 20.53
N GLU A 253 2.37 4.40 21.08
CA GLU A 253 1.16 4.09 20.34
C GLU A 253 0.06 5.12 20.57
N LYS A 254 -0.86 5.25 19.61
CA LYS A 254 -2.06 6.07 19.69
C LYS A 254 -3.26 5.23 19.27
N LYS A 255 -4.31 5.20 20.09
CA LYS A 255 -5.58 4.56 19.70
C LYS A 255 -6.30 5.43 18.68
N MET A 256 -6.88 4.80 17.67
CA MET A 256 -7.71 5.47 16.68
C MET A 256 -9.18 5.40 17.09
N ASN A 257 -9.91 6.49 16.85
CA ASN A 257 -11.36 6.52 17.08
C ASN A 257 -12.14 5.91 15.90
N ASP A 258 -11.58 6.00 14.70
CA ASP A 258 -12.17 5.49 13.48
C ASP A 258 -11.31 4.32 12.96
N PRO A 259 -11.82 3.08 12.95
CA PRO A 259 -11.06 1.89 12.59
C PRO A 259 -11.05 1.61 11.08
N ALA A 260 -11.25 2.64 10.24
CA ALA A 260 -11.28 2.44 8.80
C ALA A 260 -9.92 1.97 8.27
N PRO A 261 -9.88 0.87 7.47
CA PRO A 261 -8.65 0.50 6.77
C PRO A 261 -8.26 1.60 5.77
N LEU A 262 -6.95 1.76 5.56
CA LEU A 262 -6.40 2.82 4.72
C LEU A 262 -5.72 2.20 3.51
N PHE A 263 -6.38 2.29 2.36
CA PHE A 263 -5.88 1.77 1.08
C PHE A 263 -4.69 2.57 0.52
N PHE A 264 -4.48 3.76 1.06
CA PHE A 264 -3.29 4.56 0.87
C PHE A 264 -3.05 5.31 2.18
N LEU A 265 -1.78 5.47 2.53
CA LEU A 265 -1.33 6.35 3.60
C LEU A 265 -0.02 6.99 3.15
N GLY A 266 0.00 8.32 3.06
CA GLY A 266 1.16 9.08 2.61
C GLY A 266 1.42 10.30 3.49
N PHE A 267 2.68 10.71 3.54
CA PHE A 267 3.11 11.93 4.20
C PHE A 267 3.69 12.90 3.19
N VAL A 268 3.02 14.02 3.01
CA VAL A 268 3.33 15.00 1.95
C VAL A 268 3.32 16.39 2.56
N ASN A 269 4.44 17.11 2.43
CA ASN A 269 4.62 18.49 2.90
C ASN A 269 4.14 18.72 4.35
N GLY A 270 4.49 17.80 5.26
CA GLY A 270 4.17 17.91 6.68
C GLY A 270 2.73 17.48 7.05
N LYS A 271 1.95 16.99 6.09
CA LYS A 271 0.57 16.54 6.28
C LYS A 271 0.43 15.06 5.99
N ILE A 272 -0.54 14.42 6.64
CA ILE A 272 -0.86 13.01 6.46
C ILE A 272 -2.09 12.94 5.57
N TYR A 273 -2.04 12.08 4.55
CA TYR A 273 -3.15 11.81 3.66
C TYR A 273 -3.44 10.32 3.66
N GLY A 274 -4.71 9.95 3.57
CA GLY A 274 -5.10 8.56 3.43
C GLY A 274 -6.34 8.38 2.59
N VAL A 275 -6.52 7.17 2.07
CA VAL A 275 -7.69 6.80 1.26
C VAL A 275 -8.49 5.72 1.98
N VAL A 276 -9.77 6.02 2.22
CA VAL A 276 -10.72 5.12 2.89
C VAL A 276 -11.71 4.56 1.88
N ASP A 277 -11.93 3.25 1.89
CA ASP A 277 -13.03 2.62 1.17
C ASP A 277 -14.34 2.81 1.94
N MET A 278 -15.29 3.51 1.33
CA MET A 278 -16.57 3.82 1.97
C MET A 278 -17.62 2.74 1.80
N ILE A 279 -17.36 1.63 1.09
CA ILE A 279 -18.34 0.55 0.89
C ILE A 279 -18.83 0.04 2.25
N ARG A 280 -17.92 -0.22 3.20
CA ARG A 280 -18.23 -0.69 4.57
C ARG A 280 -19.12 0.26 5.36
N PHE A 281 -19.10 1.54 5.01
CA PHE A 281 -19.79 2.62 5.73
C PHE A 281 -21.00 3.16 4.95
N SER A 282 -21.43 2.45 3.91
CA SER A 282 -22.50 2.88 3.02
C SER A 282 -23.52 1.77 2.81
N ASN A 283 -24.66 2.12 2.21
CA ASN A 283 -25.69 1.14 1.85
C ASN A 283 -25.27 0.21 0.71
N TYR A 284 -24.10 0.42 0.08
CA TYR A 284 -23.60 -0.47 -0.96
C TYR A 284 -23.29 -1.87 -0.44
N ILE A 285 -22.83 -2.02 0.81
CA ILE A 285 -22.50 -3.33 1.41
C ILE A 285 -23.68 -4.31 1.45
N TYR A 286 -24.91 -3.83 1.30
CA TYR A 286 -26.14 -4.64 1.28
C TYR A 286 -26.70 -4.86 -0.13
N ARG A 287 -26.01 -4.39 -1.17
CA ARG A 287 -26.46 -4.50 -2.57
C ARG A 287 -25.75 -5.66 -3.28
N GLU A 288 -26.29 -6.05 -4.42
CA GLU A 288 -25.68 -7.01 -5.32
C GLU A 288 -25.52 -6.41 -6.73
N GLY A 289 -24.36 -6.63 -7.34
CA GLY A 289 -24.06 -6.23 -8.71
C GLY A 289 -22.82 -5.36 -8.85
N ARG A 290 -22.67 -4.74 -10.03
CA ARG A 290 -21.57 -3.84 -10.35
C ARG A 290 -21.94 -2.41 -9.97
N PHE A 291 -21.11 -1.76 -9.17
CA PHE A 291 -21.33 -0.39 -8.71
C PHE A 291 -20.05 0.44 -8.80
N LYS A 292 -20.23 1.74 -9.05
CA LYS A 292 -19.22 2.73 -8.73
C LYS A 292 -19.41 3.17 -7.28
N THR A 293 -18.39 3.02 -6.46
CA THR A 293 -18.42 3.39 -5.05
C THR A 293 -17.30 4.38 -4.73
N PRO A 294 -17.51 5.27 -3.76
CA PRO A 294 -16.53 6.30 -3.45
C PRO A 294 -15.42 5.74 -2.55
N TYR A 295 -14.19 5.99 -2.96
CA TYR A 295 -13.04 6.02 -2.07
C TYR A 295 -12.82 7.47 -1.65
N GLU A 296 -12.66 7.73 -0.36
CA GLU A 296 -12.48 9.09 0.13
C GLU A 296 -11.00 9.39 0.37
N LEU A 297 -10.47 10.37 -0.37
CA LEU A 297 -9.19 10.98 -0.04
C LEU A 297 -9.40 11.92 1.15
N ARG A 298 -8.64 11.73 2.22
CA ARG A 298 -8.76 12.48 3.47
C ARG A 298 -7.42 13.06 3.90
N GLU A 299 -7.42 14.29 4.40
CA GLU A 299 -6.32 14.84 5.22
C GLU A 299 -6.52 14.37 6.66
N ILE A 300 -5.48 13.79 7.26
CA ILE A 300 -5.52 13.18 8.60
C ILE A 300 -4.71 14.05 9.55
N SER A 301 -5.29 14.38 10.72
CA SER A 301 -4.58 15.12 11.75
C SER A 301 -3.39 14.31 12.30
N PRO A 302 -2.29 14.94 12.76
CA PRO A 302 -1.11 14.22 13.29
C PRO A 302 -1.38 13.28 14.48
N ASP A 303 -2.51 13.45 15.17
CA ASP A 303 -2.98 12.59 16.25
C ASP A 303 -3.97 11.50 15.80
N PHE A 304 -4.28 11.42 14.50
CA PHE A 304 -5.23 10.49 13.88
C PHE A 304 -6.65 10.55 14.46
N LYS A 305 -7.01 11.66 15.14
CA LYS A 305 -8.35 11.82 15.72
C LYS A 305 -9.35 12.50 14.78
N LYS A 306 -8.85 13.24 13.79
CA LYS A 306 -9.68 13.96 12.82
C LYS A 306 -9.23 13.56 11.42
N MET A 307 -10.21 13.31 10.56
CA MET A 307 -9.98 13.10 9.14
C MET A 307 -10.93 14.02 8.37
N ARG A 308 -10.37 14.94 7.59
CA ARG A 308 -11.13 15.86 6.75
C ARG A 308 -11.18 15.29 5.34
N LYS A 309 -12.38 15.02 4.83
CA LYS A 309 -12.59 14.65 3.43
C LYS A 309 -12.12 15.78 2.50
N ILE A 310 -11.35 15.41 1.48
CA ILE A 310 -10.89 16.28 0.41
C ILE A 310 -11.78 16.05 -0.82
N CYS A 311 -11.80 14.83 -1.35
CA CYS A 311 -12.59 14.46 -2.53
C CYS A 311 -12.99 12.99 -2.51
N ASP A 312 -13.92 12.63 -3.39
CA ASP A 312 -14.27 11.25 -3.72
C ASP A 312 -13.48 10.79 -4.96
N ILE A 313 -13.03 9.54 -4.94
CA ILE A 313 -12.42 8.82 -6.06
C ILE A 313 -13.38 7.68 -6.40
N GLU A 314 -13.98 7.73 -7.60
CA GLU A 314 -14.88 6.66 -8.03
C GLU A 314 -14.10 5.39 -8.36
N MET A 315 -14.49 4.28 -7.75
CA MET A 315 -13.92 2.95 -7.98
C MET A 315 -15.00 1.97 -8.40
N GLU A 316 -14.72 1.15 -9.42
CA GLU A 316 -15.63 0.09 -9.85
C GLU A 316 -15.46 -1.16 -8.97
N HIS A 317 -16.58 -1.68 -8.49
CA HIS A 317 -16.64 -2.86 -7.64
C HIS A 317 -17.75 -3.81 -8.07
N TYR A 318 -17.51 -5.10 -7.84
CA TYR A 318 -18.55 -6.11 -7.79
C TYR A 318 -18.90 -6.38 -6.33
N ILE A 319 -20.17 -6.22 -5.97
CA ILE A 319 -20.62 -6.29 -4.58
C ILE A 319 -21.64 -7.42 -4.44
N LYS A 320 -21.56 -8.14 -3.32
CA LYS A 320 -22.62 -8.99 -2.77
C LYS A 320 -22.83 -8.64 -1.30
N PRO A 321 -23.94 -9.03 -0.67
CA PRO A 321 -24.20 -8.71 0.74
C PRO A 321 -23.01 -9.07 1.66
N GLY A 322 -22.41 -8.06 2.29
CA GLY A 322 -21.27 -8.22 3.20
C GLY A 322 -19.88 -8.31 2.53
N HIS A 323 -19.81 -8.36 1.20
CA HIS A 323 -18.59 -8.67 0.47
C HIS A 323 -18.45 -7.85 -0.82
N TRP A 324 -17.22 -7.47 -1.20
CA TRP A 324 -16.98 -6.77 -2.46
C TRP A 324 -15.60 -7.10 -3.01
N LEU A 325 -15.49 -7.01 -4.33
CA LEU A 325 -14.27 -7.16 -5.11
C LEU A 325 -14.04 -5.91 -5.93
N LYS A 326 -12.78 -5.48 -6.02
CA LYS A 326 -12.39 -4.37 -6.89
C LYS A 326 -12.37 -4.86 -8.33
N LEU A 327 -13.01 -4.11 -9.23
CA LEU A 327 -12.94 -4.32 -10.68
C LEU A 327 -11.98 -3.33 -11.36
N ALA A 328 -11.21 -2.60 -10.56
CA ALA A 328 -10.23 -1.63 -11.01
C ALA A 328 -8.98 -1.72 -10.14
N MET A 329 -7.84 -1.46 -10.74
CA MET A 329 -6.61 -1.23 -10.00
C MET A 329 -6.74 0.07 -9.20
N PHE A 330 -6.26 0.05 -7.96
CA PHE A 330 -6.02 1.26 -7.18
C PHE A 330 -4.56 1.32 -6.78
N GLU A 331 -3.88 2.37 -7.21
CA GLU A 331 -2.53 2.71 -6.75
C GLU A 331 -2.39 4.22 -6.73
N MET A 332 -1.67 4.72 -5.74
CA MET A 332 -1.45 6.14 -5.51
C MET A 332 -0.01 6.33 -5.02
N ILE A 333 0.71 7.25 -5.65
CA ILE A 333 2.06 7.61 -5.25
C ILE A 333 2.19 9.13 -5.08
N PRO A 334 2.88 9.61 -4.02
CA PRO A 334 3.13 11.03 -3.81
C PRO A 334 4.37 11.51 -4.58
N TYR A 335 4.36 12.77 -5.01
CA TYR A 335 5.54 13.49 -5.49
C TYR A 335 5.36 14.99 -5.28
N ASP A 336 6.27 15.61 -4.52
CA ASP A 336 6.13 16.98 -4.02
C ASP A 336 4.72 17.21 -3.41
N HIS A 337 3.91 18.15 -3.93
CA HIS A 337 2.54 18.40 -3.47
C HIS A 337 1.48 17.70 -4.33
N PHE A 338 1.88 16.79 -5.22
CA PHE A 338 0.99 16.05 -6.09
C PHE A 338 0.81 14.61 -5.62
N LEU A 339 -0.35 14.06 -5.96
CA LEU A 339 -0.63 12.63 -5.97
C LEU A 339 -0.84 12.19 -7.42
N PHE A 340 -0.12 11.15 -7.84
CA PHE A 340 -0.42 10.42 -9.07
C PHE A 340 -1.15 9.14 -8.70
N TYR A 341 -2.31 8.88 -9.32
CA TYR A 341 -3.05 7.66 -9.04
C TYR A 341 -3.76 7.07 -10.24
N VAL A 342 -4.01 5.77 -10.15
CA VAL A 342 -4.87 4.98 -11.05
C VAL A 342 -6.03 4.44 -10.23
N HIS A 343 -7.22 4.46 -10.82
CA HIS A 343 -8.46 4.06 -10.13
C HIS A 343 -9.47 3.40 -11.09
N SER A 344 -9.02 2.96 -12.27
CA SER A 344 -9.85 2.32 -13.29
C SER A 344 -9.11 1.13 -13.90
N ALA A 345 -9.84 0.25 -14.60
CA ALA A 345 -9.22 -0.82 -15.39
C ALA A 345 -8.54 -0.32 -16.67
N ARG A 346 -8.86 0.91 -17.11
CA ARG A 346 -8.39 1.52 -18.34
C ARG A 346 -7.08 2.27 -18.13
N TYR A 347 -6.36 2.49 -19.22
CA TYR A 347 -5.17 3.33 -19.26
C TYR A 347 -5.50 4.81 -18.98
N GLU A 348 -5.62 5.17 -17.70
CA GLU A 348 -5.88 6.54 -17.24
C GLU A 348 -5.12 6.80 -15.95
N ILE A 349 -4.37 7.90 -15.93
CA ILE A 349 -3.61 8.35 -14.76
C ILE A 349 -4.11 9.74 -14.38
N VAL A 350 -4.35 9.94 -13.10
CA VAL A 350 -4.80 11.21 -12.53
C VAL A 350 -3.66 11.86 -11.78
N LYS A 351 -3.39 13.14 -12.07
CA LYS A 351 -2.52 14.02 -11.29
C LYS A 351 -3.39 14.96 -10.47
N PHE A 352 -3.34 14.79 -9.15
CA PHE A 352 -4.11 15.56 -8.19
C PHE A 352 -3.19 16.46 -7.39
N ASP A 353 -3.55 17.73 -7.28
CA ASP A 353 -2.82 18.75 -6.55
C ASP A 353 -3.39 18.88 -5.13
N LEU A 354 -2.59 18.56 -4.12
CA LEU A 354 -2.96 18.66 -2.71
C LEU A 354 -3.01 20.11 -2.19
N ALA A 355 -2.32 21.04 -2.85
CA ALA A 355 -2.34 22.45 -2.47
C ALA A 355 -3.64 23.13 -2.91
N THR A 356 -4.16 22.77 -4.10
CA THR A 356 -5.43 23.30 -4.62
C THR A 356 -6.64 22.39 -4.36
N GLU A 357 -6.40 21.16 -3.87
CA GLU A 357 -7.39 20.12 -3.61
C GLU A 357 -8.23 19.78 -4.86
N ARG A 358 -7.56 19.71 -6.02
CA ARG A 358 -8.22 19.50 -7.31
C ARG A 358 -7.43 18.54 -8.18
N VAL A 359 -8.16 17.86 -9.07
CA VAL A 359 -7.54 17.15 -10.20
C VAL A 359 -6.95 18.20 -11.15
N GLU A 360 -5.62 18.23 -11.25
CA GLU A 360 -4.91 19.14 -12.14
C GLU A 360 -4.95 18.60 -13.58
N ARG A 361 -4.65 17.30 -13.73
CA ARG A 361 -4.63 16.63 -15.04
C ARG A 361 -5.17 15.21 -14.97
N ILE A 362 -5.78 14.79 -16.07
CA ILE A 362 -6.00 13.38 -16.40
C ILE A 362 -5.29 13.13 -17.71
N PHE A 363 -4.46 12.09 -17.77
CA PHE A 363 -3.74 11.76 -18.99
C PHE A 363 -3.79 10.28 -19.32
N SER A 364 -3.80 10.00 -20.62
CA SER A 364 -3.92 8.66 -21.18
C SER A 364 -3.20 8.59 -22.53
N ARG A 365 -3.02 7.37 -23.03
CA ARG A 365 -2.65 7.08 -24.42
C ARG A 365 -3.52 5.95 -24.95
N PRO A 366 -3.70 5.81 -26.27
CA PRO A 366 -4.20 4.57 -26.85
C PRO A 366 -3.33 3.39 -26.39
N TYR A 367 -3.98 2.40 -25.79
CA TYR A 367 -3.37 1.17 -25.31
C TYR A 367 -4.25 -0.01 -25.73
N ALA A 368 -3.63 -1.08 -26.21
CA ALA A 368 -4.33 -2.30 -26.60
C ALA A 368 -4.46 -3.21 -25.37
N PRO A 369 -5.69 -3.47 -24.85
CA PRO A 369 -5.86 -4.29 -23.67
C PRO A 369 -5.33 -5.72 -23.87
N VAL A 370 -4.72 -6.27 -22.83
CA VAL A 370 -4.12 -7.61 -22.87
C VAL A 370 -5.16 -8.63 -22.42
N LYS A 371 -5.49 -9.57 -23.30
CA LYS A 371 -6.47 -10.62 -22.99
C LYS A 371 -5.97 -11.56 -21.90
N ILE A 372 -6.88 -11.93 -21.02
CA ILE A 372 -6.74 -13.00 -20.04
C ILE A 372 -6.72 -14.32 -20.81
N SER A 373 -5.58 -15.03 -20.82
CA SER A 373 -5.46 -16.37 -21.40
C SER A 373 -6.39 -17.39 -20.71
N GLU A 374 -7.21 -18.11 -21.46
CA GLU A 374 -8.13 -19.15 -20.93
C GLU A 374 -7.39 -20.42 -20.45
N GLU A 375 -6.12 -20.62 -20.84
CA GLU A 375 -5.36 -21.87 -20.66
C GLU A 375 -4.80 -22.15 -19.25
N GLY A 376 -5.35 -21.54 -18.19
CA GLY A 376 -4.90 -21.82 -16.81
C GLY A 376 -6.03 -22.39 -15.97
N GLU A 377 -5.89 -23.62 -15.46
CA GLU A 377 -6.66 -24.03 -14.29
C GLU A 377 -6.33 -23.05 -13.17
N GLU A 378 -7.33 -22.28 -12.72
CA GLU A 378 -7.22 -21.48 -11.50
C GLU A 378 -6.95 -22.45 -10.35
N GLU A 379 -5.69 -22.58 -9.98
CA GLU A 379 -5.40 -23.10 -8.67
C GLU A 379 -6.12 -22.18 -7.66
N PRO A 380 -6.87 -22.74 -6.70
CA PRO A 380 -7.62 -21.95 -5.74
C PRO A 380 -6.64 -21.08 -4.95
N ASP A 381 -6.83 -19.75 -4.91
CA ASP A 381 -6.03 -18.87 -4.06
C ASP A 381 -6.12 -19.41 -2.62
N PRO A 382 -4.98 -19.71 -1.95
CA PRO A 382 -4.98 -20.26 -0.60
C PRO A 382 -5.63 -19.33 0.44
N TYR A 383 -5.84 -18.06 0.10
CA TYR A 383 -6.58 -17.08 0.88
C TYR A 383 -8.00 -16.81 0.37
N GLU A 384 -8.39 -17.38 -0.79
CA GLU A 384 -9.77 -17.44 -1.24
C GLU A 384 -10.55 -18.49 -0.42
N HIS A 385 -10.79 -18.15 0.84
CA HIS A 385 -12.06 -18.52 1.49
C HIS A 385 -13.20 -17.61 1.00
N VAL A 386 -13.02 -16.96 -0.16
CA VAL A 386 -14.09 -16.25 -0.84
C VAL A 386 -15.12 -17.30 -1.19
N SER A 387 -16.29 -17.22 -0.54
CA SER A 387 -17.43 -18.07 -0.86
C SER A 387 -17.54 -18.13 -2.39
N ARG A 388 -17.72 -19.33 -2.97
CA ARG A 388 -17.99 -19.48 -4.42
C ARG A 388 -19.13 -18.56 -4.89
N GLU A 389 -19.94 -18.09 -3.97
CA GLU A 389 -20.97 -17.09 -4.18
C GLU A 389 -20.42 -15.72 -4.61
N LEU A 390 -19.23 -15.26 -4.21
CA LEU A 390 -18.64 -13.97 -4.61
C LEU A 390 -17.71 -14.10 -5.83
N GLN A 391 -18.12 -14.82 -6.87
CA GLN A 391 -17.41 -14.79 -8.14
C GLN A 391 -17.93 -13.61 -8.99
N PRO A 392 -17.08 -12.63 -9.34
CA PRO A 392 -17.46 -11.61 -10.31
C PRO A 392 -17.62 -12.27 -11.68
N PRO A 393 -18.32 -11.63 -12.63
CA PRO A 393 -18.25 -12.07 -14.02
C PRO A 393 -16.79 -12.13 -14.47
N SER A 394 -16.44 -13.12 -15.29
CA SER A 394 -15.09 -13.23 -15.83
C SER A 394 -14.70 -11.94 -16.54
N GLU A 395 -13.52 -11.42 -16.22
CA GLU A 395 -12.94 -10.30 -16.96
C GLU A 395 -12.16 -10.84 -18.15
N ASP A 396 -12.33 -10.21 -19.32
CA ASP A 396 -11.69 -10.65 -20.56
C ASP A 396 -10.24 -10.14 -20.68
N TYR A 397 -9.88 -9.12 -19.88
CA TYR A 397 -8.63 -8.37 -20.00
C TYR A 397 -7.98 -8.11 -18.65
N LEU A 398 -6.64 -8.07 -18.65
CA LEU A 398 -5.85 -7.57 -17.51
C LEU A 398 -6.04 -6.06 -17.37
N PHE A 399 -5.81 -5.52 -16.16
CA PHE A 399 -5.73 -4.06 -15.98
C PHE A 399 -4.61 -3.48 -16.85
N ASP A 400 -4.90 -2.41 -17.58
CA ASP A 400 -3.94 -1.81 -18.52
C ASP A 400 -2.65 -1.36 -17.81
N LEU A 401 -2.82 -0.80 -16.61
CA LEU A 401 -1.76 -0.32 -15.74
C LEU A 401 -1.57 -1.29 -14.59
N GLN A 402 -0.32 -1.50 -14.17
CA GLN A 402 0.02 -2.45 -13.10
C GLN A 402 0.93 -1.86 -12.01
N ARG A 403 1.68 -0.80 -12.32
CA ARG A 403 2.51 -0.11 -11.33
C ARG A 403 2.78 1.33 -11.75
N LEU A 404 2.76 2.26 -10.81
CA LEU A 404 3.31 3.61 -10.93
C LEU A 404 4.60 3.75 -10.12
N GLN A 405 5.62 4.41 -10.66
CA GLN A 405 6.83 4.80 -9.94
C GLN A 405 7.28 6.18 -10.42
N VAL A 406 7.54 7.10 -9.50
CA VAL A 406 8.27 8.33 -9.87
C VAL A 406 9.76 8.06 -9.75
N PHE A 407 10.50 8.39 -10.80
CA PHE A 407 11.94 8.34 -10.81
C PHE A 407 12.48 9.61 -11.45
N GLN A 408 13.29 10.35 -10.68
CA GLN A 408 13.73 11.70 -11.03
C GLN A 408 12.50 12.58 -11.31
N ASP A 409 12.44 13.20 -12.48
CA ASP A 409 11.33 14.06 -12.91
C ASP A 409 10.44 13.36 -13.96
N THR A 410 10.32 12.03 -13.85
CA THR A 410 9.51 11.22 -14.76
C THR A 410 8.62 10.24 -14.00
N LEU A 411 7.45 9.96 -14.56
CA LEU A 411 6.54 8.93 -14.08
C LEU A 411 6.69 7.68 -14.96
N TRP A 412 7.19 6.61 -14.35
CA TRP A 412 7.30 5.29 -14.96
C TRP A 412 6.06 4.47 -14.68
N VAL A 413 5.55 3.82 -15.72
CA VAL A 413 4.30 3.08 -15.68
C VAL A 413 4.55 1.68 -16.22
N LYS A 414 4.46 0.66 -15.37
CA LYS A 414 4.41 -0.73 -15.84
C LYS A 414 3.02 -1.03 -16.34
N THR A 415 2.95 -1.49 -17.58
CA THR A 415 1.70 -1.91 -18.22
C THR A 415 1.47 -3.42 -18.03
N SER A 416 0.28 -3.91 -18.40
CA SER A 416 0.01 -5.35 -18.49
C SER A 416 0.71 -6.07 -19.64
N THR A 417 1.36 -5.32 -20.55
CA THR A 417 2.03 -5.91 -21.70
C THR A 417 3.40 -6.46 -21.28
N GLU A 418 3.54 -7.78 -21.42
CA GLU A 418 4.77 -8.53 -21.14
C GLU A 418 5.18 -9.37 -22.36
N LYS A 419 6.48 -9.67 -22.47
CA LYS A 419 7.05 -10.55 -23.50
C LYS A 419 7.90 -11.65 -22.87
N ASP A 420 8.14 -12.69 -23.65
CA ASP A 420 9.04 -13.78 -23.30
C ASP A 420 8.69 -14.42 -21.94
N ASP A 421 7.40 -14.63 -21.66
CA ASP A 421 6.90 -15.23 -20.41
C ASP A 421 7.30 -14.43 -19.16
N GLY A 422 6.95 -13.13 -19.17
CA GLY A 422 7.22 -12.21 -18.06
C GLY A 422 8.66 -11.73 -17.94
N GLN A 423 9.58 -12.17 -18.82
CA GLN A 423 10.99 -11.77 -18.77
C GLN A 423 11.26 -10.37 -19.36
N LYS A 424 10.25 -9.77 -19.98
CA LYS A 424 10.29 -8.40 -20.49
C LYS A 424 9.03 -7.65 -20.13
N TRP A 425 9.17 -6.56 -19.39
CA TRP A 425 8.07 -5.68 -19.04
C TRP A 425 8.04 -4.45 -19.92
N GLN A 426 6.88 -4.08 -20.47
CA GLN A 426 6.72 -2.79 -21.11
C GLN A 426 6.57 -1.69 -20.04
N ILE A 427 7.51 -0.75 -20.05
CA ILE A 427 7.50 0.47 -19.24
C ILE A 427 7.20 1.65 -20.15
N ASP A 428 6.14 2.37 -19.83
CA ASP A 428 5.85 3.69 -20.40
C ASP A 428 6.40 4.78 -19.49
N VAL A 429 6.90 5.86 -20.08
CA VAL A 429 7.47 6.99 -19.34
C VAL A 429 6.75 8.27 -19.73
N PHE A 430 6.25 8.95 -18.71
CA PHE A 430 5.65 10.27 -18.82
C PHE A 430 6.53 11.32 -18.15
N ASP A 431 6.51 12.54 -18.65
CA ASP A 431 6.90 13.67 -17.82
C ASP A 431 5.84 13.94 -16.73
N LEU A 432 6.15 14.80 -15.76
CA LEU A 432 5.23 15.13 -14.66
C LEU A 432 4.04 16.01 -15.09
N ASP A 433 4.01 16.45 -16.35
CA ASP A 433 2.88 17.13 -16.98
C ASP A 433 1.96 16.15 -17.74
N GLY A 434 2.29 14.85 -17.75
CA GLY A 434 1.50 13.79 -18.35
C GLY A 434 1.73 13.58 -19.85
N LYS A 435 2.82 14.13 -20.42
CA LYS A 435 3.20 13.85 -21.82
C LYS A 435 3.92 12.52 -21.93
N TYR A 436 3.54 11.72 -22.92
CA TYR A 436 4.15 10.41 -23.19
C TYR A 436 5.49 10.57 -23.92
N ILE A 437 6.58 10.62 -23.16
CA ILE A 437 7.90 10.99 -23.69
C ILE A 437 8.73 9.79 -24.15
N ASP A 438 8.54 8.60 -23.58
CA ASP A 438 9.31 7.42 -23.94
C ASP A 438 8.57 6.12 -23.61
N CYS A 439 9.03 5.01 -24.18
CA CYS A 439 8.70 3.67 -23.69
C CYS A 439 9.83 2.69 -24.00
N PHE A 440 9.96 1.64 -23.21
CA PHE A 440 10.98 0.61 -23.43
C PHE A 440 10.58 -0.73 -22.80
N TRP A 441 11.29 -1.78 -23.18
CA TRP A 441 11.18 -3.11 -22.58
C TRP A 441 12.26 -3.30 -21.54
N LEU A 442 11.87 -3.48 -20.28
CA LEU A 442 12.77 -3.83 -19.20
C LEU A 442 13.04 -5.34 -19.24
N GLU A 443 14.26 -5.77 -19.61
CA GLU A 443 14.65 -7.17 -19.79
C GLU A 443 15.42 -7.71 -18.58
N PHE A 444 14.91 -8.78 -17.97
CA PHE A 444 15.54 -9.48 -16.85
C PHE A 444 16.64 -10.44 -17.32
N PRO A 445 17.74 -10.61 -16.57
CA PRO A 445 18.89 -11.41 -17.02
C PRO A 445 18.68 -12.92 -16.88
N LYS A 446 17.90 -13.37 -15.89
CA LYS A 446 17.71 -14.79 -15.55
C LYS A 446 16.37 -15.29 -16.06
N LYS A 447 16.38 -16.35 -16.87
CA LYS A 447 15.16 -17.04 -17.33
C LYS A 447 14.68 -18.04 -16.27
N GLY A 448 13.39 -18.34 -16.26
CA GLY A 448 12.78 -19.34 -15.38
C GLY A 448 12.45 -18.85 -13.97
N LEU A 449 12.52 -17.54 -13.74
CA LEU A 449 12.05 -16.90 -12.51
C LEU A 449 10.77 -16.14 -12.80
N THR A 450 9.81 -16.23 -11.90
CA THR A 450 8.58 -15.44 -11.97
C THR A 450 8.81 -14.12 -11.26
N HIS A 451 8.63 -13.02 -11.98
CA HIS A 451 8.82 -11.67 -11.45
C HIS A 451 7.49 -11.12 -10.95
N SER A 452 7.45 -10.65 -9.70
CA SER A 452 6.29 -9.91 -9.17
C SER A 452 6.10 -8.65 -9.98
N SER A 453 4.86 -8.31 -10.35
CA SER A 453 4.55 -7.06 -11.04
C SER A 453 4.89 -5.81 -10.22
N ARG A 454 5.09 -5.98 -8.91
CA ARG A 454 5.52 -4.93 -7.99
C ARG A 454 7.02 -4.75 -8.05
N PHE A 455 7.42 -3.51 -8.30
CA PHE A 455 8.80 -3.08 -8.19
C PHE A 455 8.86 -1.68 -7.58
N ALA A 456 10.05 -1.32 -7.13
CA ALA A 456 10.38 0.00 -6.64
C ALA A 456 11.66 0.51 -7.30
N ILE A 457 11.75 1.83 -7.53
CA ILE A 457 12.97 2.47 -8.03
C ILE A 457 13.55 3.33 -6.92
N SER A 458 14.82 3.14 -6.59
CA SER A 458 15.53 3.97 -5.63
C SER A 458 15.98 5.30 -6.25
N ASN A 459 16.30 6.28 -5.41
CA ASN A 459 16.71 7.62 -5.86
C ASN A 459 17.99 7.61 -6.73
N ASP A 460 18.86 6.62 -6.52
CA ASP A 460 20.08 6.37 -7.29
C ASP A 460 19.86 5.47 -8.53
N GLY A 461 18.61 5.12 -8.84
CA GLY A 461 18.23 4.46 -10.09
C GLY A 461 18.35 2.94 -10.10
N PHE A 462 18.47 2.30 -8.93
CA PHE A 462 18.35 0.84 -8.84
C PHE A 462 16.89 0.42 -8.80
N ILE A 463 16.61 -0.72 -9.41
CA ILE A 463 15.29 -1.33 -9.46
C ILE A 463 15.26 -2.50 -8.49
N TYR A 464 14.29 -2.51 -7.59
CA TYR A 464 14.05 -3.57 -6.63
C TYR A 464 12.83 -4.36 -7.07
N VAL A 465 13.01 -5.65 -7.33
CA VAL A 465 11.97 -6.58 -7.82
C VAL A 465 11.95 -7.82 -6.94
N THR A 466 10.74 -8.32 -6.69
CA THR A 466 10.55 -9.59 -6.02
C THR A 466 10.49 -10.73 -7.04
N GLU A 467 11.27 -11.77 -6.83
CA GLU A 467 11.37 -12.93 -7.71
C GLU A 467 11.06 -14.23 -6.97
N GLU A 468 10.15 -15.02 -7.52
CA GLU A 468 9.87 -16.35 -7.01
C GLU A 468 10.72 -17.40 -7.74
N ASN A 469 11.41 -18.23 -6.95
CA ASN A 469 12.06 -19.42 -7.48
C ASN A 469 11.01 -20.50 -7.72
N GLN A 470 10.80 -20.88 -8.98
CA GLN A 470 9.77 -21.85 -9.38
C GLN A 470 9.98 -23.26 -8.78
N ASP A 471 11.21 -23.63 -8.45
CA ASP A 471 11.53 -24.95 -7.89
C ASP A 471 11.24 -25.01 -6.39
N THR A 472 11.48 -23.93 -5.65
CA THR A 472 11.39 -23.90 -4.19
C THR A 472 10.17 -23.15 -3.66
N GLY A 473 9.52 -22.33 -4.49
CA GLY A 473 8.48 -21.38 -4.09
C GLY A 473 9.00 -20.25 -3.18
N LEU A 474 10.33 -20.15 -2.99
CA LEU A 474 10.92 -19.12 -2.14
C LEU A 474 11.01 -17.80 -2.89
N ILE A 475 10.75 -16.72 -2.14
CA ILE A 475 10.71 -15.37 -2.65
C ILE A 475 12.05 -14.68 -2.38
N ASN A 476 12.58 -14.01 -3.39
CA ASN A 476 13.82 -13.26 -3.29
C ASN A 476 13.54 -11.78 -3.56
N LEU A 477 14.27 -10.89 -2.90
CA LEU A 477 14.30 -9.48 -3.24
C LEU A 477 15.60 -9.18 -3.99
N VAL A 478 15.48 -8.69 -5.22
CA VAL A 478 16.62 -8.51 -6.12
C VAL A 478 16.79 -7.04 -6.46
N LYS A 479 18.02 -6.56 -6.31
CA LYS A 479 18.44 -5.22 -6.71
C LYS A 479 19.13 -5.28 -8.07
N TYR A 480 18.58 -4.56 -9.01
CA TYR A 480 19.04 -4.43 -10.38
C TYR A 480 19.54 -3.03 -10.66
N LYS A 481 20.56 -2.91 -11.52
CA LYS A 481 20.90 -1.65 -12.18
C LYS A 481 20.52 -1.71 -13.65
N LEU A 482 20.19 -0.56 -14.23
CA LEU A 482 20.04 -0.43 -15.67
C LEU A 482 21.43 -0.55 -16.31
N SER A 483 21.60 -1.47 -17.27
CA SER A 483 22.83 -1.52 -18.05
C SER A 483 22.67 -0.63 -19.27
N ASP A 484 23.32 0.54 -19.26
CA ASP A 484 23.38 1.41 -20.44
C ASP A 484 24.14 0.68 -21.56
N LYS A 485 23.48 0.45 -22.69
CA LYS A 485 24.15 0.09 -23.96
C LYS A 485 23.69 1.01 -25.07
#